data_AF-A0A7I8DDU4-F1
#
_entry.id   AF-A0A7I8DDU4-F1
#
_cell.length_a   1.000
_cell.length_b   1.000
_cell.length_c   1.000
_cell.angle_alpha   90.00
_cell.angle_beta   90.00
_cell.angle_gamma   90.00
#
_symmetry.space_group_name_H-M   'P 1'
#
loop_
_entity.id
_entity.type
_entity.pdbx_description
1 polymer ?
#
loop_
_entity_poly.entity_id
_entity_poly.type
_entity_poly.pdbx_seq_one_letter_code
_entity_poly.pdbx_strand_id
1 'polypeptide(L)'
;METTQTIEAGTEQTIDDHLRIALFHLETALDKSLTEVLANQDRKKEIGQKWEQFLGHFFNQIREKGKQHRVNLLSWISFPRFR
;
A
#
# COMPACT_ATOMS: atom_id res chain seq x y z
N MET A 1 -29.46 14.88 -37.62
CA MET A 1 -28.46 15.35 -36.64
C MET A 1 -29.08 15.14 -35.27
N GLU A 2 -28.79 14.00 -34.64
CA GLU A 2 -28.98 13.82 -33.21
C GLU A 2 -27.73 13.12 -32.70
N THR A 3 -26.93 13.91 -32.00
CA THR A 3 -25.73 13.49 -31.31
C THR A 3 -26.14 12.67 -30.09
N THR A 4 -26.04 11.35 -30.17
CA THR A 4 -26.00 10.52 -28.97
C THR A 4 -24.64 10.73 -28.33
N GLN A 5 -24.64 11.57 -27.29
CA GLN A 5 -23.55 11.80 -26.38
C GLN A 5 -23.02 10.47 -25.83
N THR A 6 -21.73 10.23 -26.06
CA THR A 6 -20.88 9.32 -25.32
C THR A 6 -20.95 9.68 -23.83
N ILE A 7 -21.52 8.81 -23.01
CA ILE A 7 -21.29 8.86 -21.56
C ILE A 7 -20.02 8.05 -21.32
N GLU A 8 -18.88 8.73 -21.28
CA GLU A 8 -17.67 8.18 -20.70
C GLU A 8 -17.94 8.00 -19.20
N ALA A 9 -18.22 6.77 -18.78
CA ALA A 9 -18.20 6.41 -17.38
C ALA A 9 -16.75 6.58 -16.89
N GLY A 10 -16.47 7.73 -16.26
CA GLY A 10 -15.27 7.89 -15.45
C GLY A 10 -15.31 6.81 -14.38
N THR A 11 -14.47 5.80 -14.52
CA THR A 11 -14.35 4.70 -13.56
C THR A 11 -13.78 5.27 -12.26
N GLU A 12 -14.66 5.64 -11.33
CA GLU A 12 -14.26 5.86 -9.95
C GLU A 12 -13.54 4.58 -9.48
N GLN A 13 -12.24 4.71 -9.20
CA GLN A 13 -11.45 3.61 -8.68
C GLN A 13 -11.98 3.26 -7.29
N THR A 14 -12.38 2.01 -7.12
CA THR A 14 -12.88 1.51 -5.85
C THR A 14 -11.74 1.42 -4.82
N ILE A 15 -12.07 1.30 -3.54
CA ILE A 15 -11.07 1.02 -2.49
C ILE A 15 -10.28 -0.26 -2.87
N ASP A 16 -10.95 -1.26 -3.43
CA ASP A 16 -10.33 -2.51 -3.88
C ASP A 16 -9.31 -2.28 -5.01
N ASP A 17 -9.59 -1.36 -5.94
CA ASP A 17 -8.64 -0.98 -7.00
C ASP A 17 -7.37 -0.36 -6.43
N HIS A 18 -7.53 0.58 -5.51
CA HIS A 18 -6.40 1.22 -4.85
C HIS A 18 -5.59 0.25 -3.99
N LEU A 19 -6.25 -0.65 -3.25
CA LEU A 19 -5.58 -1.66 -2.44
C LEU A 19 -4.80 -2.66 -3.32
N ARG A 20 -5.35 -3.04 -4.49
CA ARG A 20 -4.65 -3.90 -5.45
C ARG A 20 -3.40 -3.24 -6.01
N ILE A 21 -3.49 -1.97 -6.40
CA ILE A 21 -2.35 -1.21 -6.92
C ILE A 21 -1.27 -1.05 -5.84
N ALA A 22 -1.69 -0.73 -4.61
CA ALA A 22 -0.76 -0.64 -3.47
C ALA A 22 -0.04 -1.97 -3.22
N LEU A 23 -0.77 -3.11 -3.30
CA LEU A 23 -0.19 -4.43 -3.14
C LEU A 23 0.81 -4.75 -4.26
N PHE A 24 0.47 -4.44 -5.52
CA PHE A 24 1.38 -4.63 -6.66
C PHE A 24 2.70 -3.86 -6.48
N HIS A 25 2.64 -2.60 -6.03
CA HIS A 25 3.84 -1.82 -5.75
C HIS A 25 4.63 -2.34 -4.56
N LEU A 26 3.94 -2.86 -3.53
CA LEU A 26 4.58 -3.49 -2.38
C LEU A 26 5.36 -4.75 -2.78
N GLU A 27 4.76 -5.63 -3.58
CA GLU A 27 5.40 -6.83 -4.12
C GLU A 27 6.63 -6.47 -4.95
N THR A 28 6.49 -5.50 -5.86
CA THR A 28 7.62 -5.00 -6.67
C THR A 28 8.77 -4.48 -5.81
N ALA A 29 8.46 -3.77 -4.73
CA ALA A 29 9.48 -3.25 -3.80
C ALA A 29 10.19 -4.38 -3.04
N LEU A 30 9.46 -5.43 -2.64
CA LEU A 30 10.03 -6.61 -1.99
C LEU A 30 10.99 -7.34 -2.92
N ASP A 31 10.58 -7.62 -4.16
CA ASP A 31 11.41 -8.32 -5.14
C ASP A 31 12.71 -7.55 -5.44
N LYS A 32 12.62 -6.23 -5.60
CA LYS A 32 13.79 -5.35 -5.77
C LYS A 32 14.69 -5.37 -4.55
N SER A 33 14.11 -5.28 -3.36
CA SER A 33 14.85 -5.33 -2.10
C SER A 33 15.63 -6.64 -1.96
N LEU A 34 14.99 -7.77 -2.23
CA LEU A 34 15.62 -9.08 -2.19
C LEU A 34 16.73 -9.20 -3.24
N THR A 35 16.45 -8.78 -4.48
CA THR A 35 17.45 -8.80 -5.56
C THR A 35 18.70 -8.01 -5.17
N GLU A 36 18.54 -6.81 -4.61
CA GLU A 36 19.66 -5.98 -4.19
C GLU A 36 20.46 -6.58 -3.02
N VAL A 37 19.78 -7.12 -2.01
CA VAL A 37 20.45 -7.75 -0.85
C VAL A 37 21.15 -9.04 -1.25
N LEU A 38 20.52 -9.88 -2.07
CA LEU A 38 21.12 -11.12 -2.54
C LEU A 38 22.35 -10.86 -3.43
N ALA A 39 22.33 -9.79 -4.22
CA ALA A 39 23.48 -9.36 -5.00
C ALA A 39 24.59 -8.72 -4.14
N ASN A 40 24.22 -7.99 -3.08
CA ASN A 40 25.15 -7.36 -2.16
C ASN A 40 24.60 -7.29 -0.73
N GLN A 41 25.11 -8.15 0.15
CA GLN A 41 24.65 -8.26 1.53
C GLN A 41 24.89 -6.98 2.36
N ASP A 42 25.86 -6.13 1.98
CA ASP A 42 26.14 -4.87 2.69
C ASP A 42 24.97 -3.88 2.58
N ARG A 43 24.14 -4.00 1.53
CA ARG A 43 22.93 -3.18 1.35
C ARG A 43 21.79 -3.53 2.31
N LYS A 44 21.87 -4.67 3.00
CA LYS A 44 20.80 -5.15 3.89
C LYS A 44 20.41 -4.11 4.94
N LYS A 45 21.38 -3.41 5.53
CA LYS A 45 21.11 -2.39 6.55
C LYS A 45 20.36 -1.20 5.96
N GLU A 46 20.82 -0.69 4.83
CA GLU A 46 20.19 0.45 4.14
C GLU A 46 18.76 0.11 3.69
N ILE A 47 18.57 -1.06 3.08
CA ILE A 47 17.26 -1.52 2.61
C ILE A 47 16.32 -1.75 3.80
N GLY A 48 16.81 -2.34 4.90
CA GLY A 48 16.07 -2.49 6.15
C GLY A 48 15.57 -1.14 6.69
N GLN A 49 16.42 -0.12 6.71
CA GLN A 49 16.03 1.23 7.15
C GLN A 49 14.94 1.86 6.27
N LYS A 50 14.98 1.64 4.94
CA LYS A 50 13.91 2.09 4.04
C LYS A 50 12.58 1.42 4.37
N TRP A 51 12.59 0.12 4.65
CA TRP A 51 11.39 -0.62 5.06
C TRP A 51 10.86 -0.15 6.41
N GLU A 52 11.73 0.08 7.40
CA GLU A 52 11.35 0.62 8.70
C GLU A 52 10.65 1.98 8.57
N GLN A 53 11.22 2.89 7.77
CA GLN A 53 10.64 4.21 7.51
C GLN A 53 9.28 4.11 6.81
N PHE A 54 9.19 3.28 5.77
CA PHE A 54 7.95 3.09 5.02
C PHE A 54 6.84 2.53 5.91
N LEU A 55 7.11 1.43 6.63
CA LEU A 55 6.14 0.78 7.51
C LEU A 55 5.73 1.71 8.66
N GLY A 56 6.69 2.39 9.28
CA GLY A 56 6.43 3.38 10.33
C GLY A 56 5.51 4.49 9.84
N HIS A 57 5.78 5.05 8.66
CA HIS A 57 4.94 6.07 8.06
C HIS A 57 3.54 5.55 7.72
N PHE A 58 3.45 4.36 7.12
CA PHE A 58 2.18 3.73 6.75
C PHE A 58 1.27 3.48 7.96
N PHE A 59 1.79 2.83 9.00
CA PHE A 59 1.03 2.59 10.23
C PHE A 59 0.65 3.90 10.93
N ASN A 60 1.53 4.90 10.94
CA ASN A 60 1.21 6.21 11.49
C ASN A 60 0.05 6.87 10.74
N GLN A 61 0.03 6.81 9.41
CA GLN A 61 -1.09 7.35 8.62
C GLN A 61 -2.42 6.67 8.94
N ILE A 62 -2.45 5.34 9.07
CA ILE A 62 -3.66 4.60 9.47
C ILE A 62 -4.14 5.09 10.85
N ARG A 63 -3.23 5.23 11.81
CA ARG A 63 -3.57 5.69 13.17
C ARG A 63 -4.06 7.13 13.18
N GLU A 64 -3.38 8.04 12.49
CA GLU A 64 -3.75 9.45 12.44
C GLU A 64 -5.09 9.66 11.73
N LYS A 65 -5.36 8.93 10.65
CA LYS A 65 -6.68 8.94 10.02
C LYS A 65 -7.76 8.41 10.96
N GLY A 66 -7.50 7.30 11.65
CA GLY A 66 -8.41 6.81 12.69
C GLY A 66 -8.71 7.85 13.78
N LYS A 67 -7.66 8.50 14.31
CA LYS A 67 -7.77 9.54 15.33
C LYS A 67 -8.57 10.75 14.84
N GLN A 68 -8.31 11.25 13.64
CA GLN A 68 -9.03 12.36 13.01
C GLN A 68 -10.54 12.11 12.94
N HIS A 69 -10.93 10.86 12.68
CA HIS A 69 -12.33 10.45 12.53
C HIS A 69 -12.92 9.76 13.77
N ARG A 70 -12.18 9.69 14.89
CA ARG A 70 -12.56 8.96 16.12
C ARG A 70 -12.95 7.50 15.88
N VAL A 71 -12.30 6.84 14.92
CA VAL A 71 -12.49 5.42 14.59
C VAL A 71 -11.18 4.66 14.76
N ASN A 72 -11.24 3.41 15.20
CA ASN A 72 -10.06 2.55 15.23
C ASN A 72 -9.98 1.74 13.93
N LEU A 73 -9.34 2.30 12.89
CA LEU A 73 -9.18 1.62 11.59
C LEU A 73 -8.50 0.25 11.72
N LEU A 74 -7.57 0.10 12.68
CA LEU A 74 -6.90 -1.18 12.93
C LEU A 74 -7.85 -2.26 13.45
N SER A 75 -8.96 -1.89 14.11
CA SER A 75 -9.97 -2.87 14.56
C SER A 75 -10.78 -3.49 13.42
N TRP A 76 -10.75 -2.88 12.23
CA TRP A 76 -11.43 -3.43 11.05
C TRP A 76 -10.58 -4.48 10.33
N ILE A 77 -9.28 -4.54 10.67
CA ILE A 77 -8.34 -5.48 10.09
C ILE A 77 -8.25 -6.69 11.04
N SER A 78 -8.88 -7.79 10.64
CA SER A 78 -8.64 -9.08 11.29
C SER A 78 -7.43 -9.73 10.63
N PHE A 79 -6.32 -9.83 11.35
CA PHE A 79 -5.21 -10.66 10.90
C PHE A 79 -5.56 -12.12 11.20
N PRO A 80 -5.88 -12.96 10.20
CA PRO A 80 -5.81 -14.40 10.43
C PRO A 80 -4.39 -14.68 10.91
N ARG A 81 -4.26 -15.24 12.12
CA ARG A 81 -2.95 -15.48 12.76
C ARG A 81 -1.98 -16.02 11.71
N PHE A 82 -0.93 -15.26 11.42
CA PHE A 82 0.21 -15.77 10.64
C PHE A 82 0.68 -17.03 11.38
N ARG A 83 0.53 -18.18 10.72
CA ARG A 83 0.89 -19.49 11.25
C ARG A 83 2.25 -19.88 10.72
#